data_AF-A0A965RF10-F1
#
_entry.id   AF-A0A965RF10-F1
#
_cell.length_a   1.000
_cell.length_b   1.000
_cell.length_c   1.000
_cell.angle_alpha   90.00
_cell.angle_beta   90.00
_cell.angle_gamma   90.00
#
_symmetry.space_group_name_H-M   'P 1'
#
loop_
_entity.id
_entity.type
_entity.pdbx_description
1 polymer ?
#
loop_
_entity_poly.entity_id
_entity_poly.type
_entity_poly.pdbx_seq_one_letter_code
_entity_poly.pdbx_strand_id
1 'polypeptide(L)' 'EMNLKLSSGVYGSTFFMLTGFHGFHVFVGMLMLLFVTLRLQKGHFTSERHFGFEGAAWYWHFVDVVWLGLYILVYWL' A
#
# COMPACT_ATOMS: atom_id res chain seq x y z
N GLU A 1 1.07 25.85 -4.89
CA GLU A 1 0.59 24.93 -3.83
C GLU A 1 -0.87 24.59 -4.09
N MET A 2 -1.22 23.31 -4.22
CA MET A 2 -2.61 22.91 -4.39
C MET A 2 -3.32 23.02 -3.03
N ASN A 3 -4.10 24.09 -2.83
CA ASN A 3 -4.84 24.37 -1.59
C ASN A 3 -6.07 23.43 -1.45
N LEU A 4 -5.84 22.13 -1.61
CA LEU A 4 -6.85 21.08 -1.60
C LEU A 4 -7.13 20.67 -0.16
N LYS A 5 -8.40 20.72 0.21
CA LYS A 5 -8.95 20.18 1.45
C LYS A 5 -9.96 19.09 1.07
N LEU A 6 -10.29 18.21 2.02
CA LEU A 6 -11.39 17.25 1.86
C LEU A 6 -12.71 17.94 1.47
N SER A 7 -12.88 19.21 1.85
CA SER A 7 -14.05 20.04 1.53
C SER A 7 -13.94 20.82 0.22
N SER A 8 -12.84 20.71 -0.54
CA SER A 8 -12.62 21.46 -1.80
C SER A 8 -13.42 20.92 -3.00
N GLY A 9 -14.65 20.46 -2.77
CA GLY A 9 -15.52 19.86 -3.79
C GLY A 9 -15.11 18.43 -4.18
N VAL A 10 -15.73 17.92 -5.26
CA VAL A 10 -15.62 16.51 -5.70
C VAL A 10 -14.17 16.11 -6.01
N TYR A 11 -13.35 17.01 -6.54
CA TYR A 11 -11.96 16.73 -6.87
C TYR A 11 -11.10 16.53 -5.60
N GLY A 12 -11.19 17.44 -4.64
CA GLY A 12 -10.46 17.34 -3.38
C GLY A 12 -10.87 16.12 -2.55
N SER A 13 -12.17 15.84 -2.44
CA SER A 13 -12.66 14.67 -1.71
C SER A 13 -12.24 13.36 -2.37
N THR A 14 -12.32 13.26 -3.70
CA THR A 14 -11.89 12.06 -4.45
C THR A 14 -10.38 11.86 -4.37
N PHE A 15 -9.59 12.93 -4.48
CA PHE A 15 -8.13 12.91 -4.31
C PHE A 15 -7.75 12.29 -2.96
N PHE A 16 -8.27 12.85 -1.85
CA PHE A 16 -7.93 12.38 -0.51
C PHE A 16 -8.49 11.00 -0.20
N MET A 17 -9.65 10.65 -0.74
CA MET A 17 -10.20 9.30 -0.58
C MET A 17 -9.31 8.26 -1.27
N LEU A 18 -8.95 8.47 -2.54
CA LEU A 18 -8.12 7.52 -3.30
C LEU A 18 -6.70 7.41 -2.74
N THR A 19 -6.03 8.54 -2.54
CA THR A 19 -4.65 8.57 -2.03
C THR A 19 -4.58 8.17 -0.56
N GLY A 20 -5.54 8.58 0.26
CA GLY A 20 -5.61 8.22 1.68
C GLY A 20 -5.92 6.74 1.90
N PHE A 21 -6.87 6.17 1.15
CA PHE A 21 -7.16 4.74 1.21
C PHE A 21 -5.99 3.90 0.73
N HIS A 22 -5.30 4.35 -0.31
CA HIS A 22 -4.06 3.73 -0.77
C HIS A 22 -2.97 3.81 0.31
N GLY A 23 -2.76 4.97 0.94
CA GLY A 23 -1.82 5.14 2.05
C GLY A 23 -2.12 4.21 3.24
N PHE A 24 -3.39 3.97 3.54
CA PHE A 24 -3.79 2.95 4.52
C PHE A 24 -3.34 1.54 4.12
N HIS A 25 -3.48 1.17 2.84
CA HIS A 25 -3.00 -0.13 2.34
C HIS A 25 -1.48 -0.25 2.45
N VAL A 26 -0.73 0.81 2.12
CA VAL A 26 0.74 0.85 2.33
C VAL A 26 1.09 0.59 3.79
N PHE A 27 0.40 1.25 4.72
CA PHE A 27 0.63 1.05 6.16
C PHE A 27 0.36 -0.40 6.59
N VAL A 28 -0.75 -1.00 6.16
CA VAL A 28 -1.06 -2.41 6.42
C VAL A 28 0.01 -3.33 5.83
N GLY A 29 0.44 -3.07 4.59
CA GLY A 29 1.52 -3.82 3.93
C GLY A 29 2.82 -3.75 4.72
N MET A 30 3.16 -2.59 5.28
CA MET A 30 4.38 -2.41 6.07
C MET A 30 4.32 -3.25 7.35
N LEU A 31 3.16 -3.29 8.01
CA LEU A 31 2.96 -4.15 9.17
C LEU A 31 3.08 -5.64 8.78
N MET A 32 2.50 -6.05 7.65
CA MET A 32 2.62 -7.44 7.16
C MET A 32 4.08 -7.82 6.93
N LEU A 33 4.85 -6.98 6.22
CA LEU A 33 6.28 -7.20 5.99
C LEU A 33 7.09 -7.20 7.28
N LEU A 34 6.78 -6.31 8.22
CA LEU A 34 7.41 -6.29 9.54
C LEU A 34 7.18 -7.62 10.28
N PHE A 35 5.94 -8.10 10.36
CA PHE A 35 5.64 -9.36 11.03
C PHE A 35 6.24 -10.57 10.32
N VAL A 36 6.23 -10.58 8.99
CA VAL A 36 6.90 -11.63 8.20
C VAL A 36 8.42 -11.61 8.47
N THR A 37 9.04 -10.43 8.53
CA THR A 37 10.47 -10.29 8.86
C THR A 37 10.78 -10.84 10.26
N LEU A 38 9.96 -10.49 11.27
CA LEU A 38 10.12 -11.02 12.63
C LEU A 38 9.95 -12.55 12.69
N ARG A 39 9.01 -13.11 11.91
CA ARG A 39 8.82 -14.56 11.81
C ARG A 39 9.97 -15.25 11.08
N LEU A 40 10.54 -14.61 10.06
CA LEU A 40 11.70 -15.11 9.34
C LEU A 40 12.92 -15.17 10.25
N GLN A 41 13.19 -14.13 11.05
CA GLN A 41 14.27 -14.12 12.04
C GLN A 41 14.12 -15.22 13.11
N LYS A 42 12.87 -15.60 13.45
CA LYS A 42 12.57 -16.72 14.36
C LYS A 42 12.61 -18.10 13.70
N GLY A 43 12.95 -18.19 12.42
CA GLY A 43 13.07 -19.46 11.69
C GLY A 43 11.73 -20.14 11.38
N HIS A 44 10.62 -19.40 11.35
CA HIS A 44 9.28 -19.97 11.10
C HIS A 44 9.02 -20.34 9.64
N PHE A 45 9.93 -20.02 8.72
CA PHE A 45 9.78 -20.29 7.29
C PHE A 45 10.89 -21.23 6.82
N THR A 46 10.52 -22.17 5.94
CA THR A 46 11.45 -23.02 5.19
C THR A 46 11.28 -22.74 3.70
N SER A 47 12.22 -23.21 2.87
CA SER A 47 12.16 -23.06 1.40
C SER A 47 10.94 -23.71 0.73
N GLU A 48 10.23 -24.60 1.44
CA GLU A 48 9.00 -25.23 0.94
C GLU A 48 7.75 -24.66 1.63
N ARG A 49 7.90 -23.95 2.75
CA ARG A 49 6.80 -23.48 3.59
C ARG A 49 6.99 -22.02 3.97
N HIS A 50 6.72 -21.14 3.00
CA HIS A 50 6.83 -19.69 3.13
C HIS A 50 5.65 -18.91 2.56
N PHE A 51 4.45 -19.52 2.51
CA PHE A 51 3.25 -18.87 2.00
C PHE A 51 2.93 -17.52 2.69
N GLY A 52 3.21 -17.39 3.99
CA GLY A 52 3.03 -16.12 4.70
C GLY A 52 3.91 -14.99 4.16
N PHE A 53 5.10 -15.31 3.65
CA PHE A 53 5.97 -14.35 2.96
C PHE A 53 5.47 -14.07 1.54
N GLU A 54 5.09 -15.10 0.78
CA GLU A 54 4.54 -14.95 -0.57
C GLU A 54 3.28 -14.08 -0.58
N GLY A 55 2.35 -14.32 0.35
CA GLY A 55 1.13 -13.53 0.46
C GLY A 55 1.40 -12.07 0.81
N ALA A 56 2.39 -11.80 1.68
CA ALA A 56 2.82 -10.44 1.97
C ALA A 56 3.48 -9.77 0.75
N ALA A 57 4.26 -10.51 -0.03
CA ALA A 57 4.87 -10.01 -1.26
C ALA A 57 3.82 -9.70 -2.34
N TRP A 58 2.81 -10.56 -2.51
CA TRP A 58 1.68 -10.28 -3.41
C TRP A 58 0.90 -9.05 -3.01
N TYR A 59 0.61 -8.89 -1.71
CA TYR A 59 -0.05 -7.69 -1.21
C TYR A 59 0.80 -6.44 -1.47
N TRP A 60 2.12 -6.53 -1.26
CA TRP A 60 3.03 -5.42 -1.51
C TRP A 60 3.05 -4.98 -2.97
N HIS A 61 3.17 -5.94 -3.91
CA HIS A 61 3.13 -5.63 -5.33
C HIS A 61 1.77 -5.11 -5.81
N PHE A 62 0.66 -5.59 -5.22
CA PHE A 62 -0.66 -5.01 -5.48
C PHE A 62 -0.69 -3.52 -5.12
N VAL A 63 -0.18 -3.17 -3.94
CA VAL A 63 -0.09 -1.77 -3.49
C VAL A 63 0.77 -0.96 -4.46
N ASP A 64 1.95 -1.44 -4.84
CA ASP A 64 2.84 -0.73 -5.79
C ASP A 64 2.15 -0.43 -7.13
N VAL A 65 1.45 -1.41 -7.72
CA VAL A 65 0.74 -1.22 -9.01
C VAL A 65 -0.39 -0.20 -8.89
N VAL A 66 -1.16 -0.23 -7.79
CA VAL A 66 -2.21 0.76 -7.53
C VAL A 66 -1.61 2.16 -7.41
N TRP A 67 -0.44 2.30 -6.78
CA TRP A 67 0.24 3.59 -6.64
C TRP A 67 0.64 4.18 -8.00
N LEU A 68 1.21 3.37 -8.89
CA LEU A 68 1.58 3.82 -10.23
C LEU A 68 0.37 4.34 -11.01
N GLY A 69 -0.77 3.63 -10.92
CA GLY A 69 -2.03 4.08 -11.52
C GLY A 69 -2.53 5.40 -10.93
N LEU A 70 -2.52 5.54 -9.59
CA LEU A 70 -2.91 6.79 -8.92
C LEU A 70 -1.97 7.94 -9.27
N TYR A 71 -0.66 7.70 -9.37
CA TYR A 71 0.31 8.72 -9.74
C TYR A 71 -0.01 9.31 -11.12
N ILE A 72 -0.26 8.47 -12.11
CA ILE A 72 -0.61 8.91 -13.46
C ILE A 72 -1.94 9.68 -13.46
N LEU A 73 -2.97 9.16 -12.79
CA LEU A 73 -4.33 9.74 -12.86
C LEU A 73 -4.53 11.01 -12.04
N VAL A 74 -3.79 11.16 -10.94
CA VAL A 74 -4.06 12.18 -9.92
C VAL A 74 -2.94 13.23 -9.83
N TYR A 75 -1.71 12.86 -10.18
CA TYR A 75 -0.57 13.76 -10.09
C TYR A 75 -0.02 14.19 -11.46
N TRP A 76 -0.15 13.35 -12.50
CA TRP A 76 0.33 13.69 -13.85
C TRP A 76 -0.76 14.30 -14.73
N LEU A 77 -1.90 13.61 -14.86
CA LEU A 77 -3.03 14.04 -15.69
C LEU A 77 -3.81 15.18 -15.01
#